data_AF-A0A2N3DH53-F1
#
_entry.id   AF-A0A2N3DH53-F1
#
_cell.length_a   1.000
_cell.length_b   1.000
_cell.length_c   1.000
_cell.angle_alpha   90.00
_cell.angle_beta   90.00
_cell.angle_gamma   90.00
#
_symmetry.space_group_name_H-M   'P 1'
#
loop_
_entity.id
_entity.type
_entity.pdbx_description
1 polymer ?
#
loop_
_entity_poly.entity_id
_entity_poly.type
_entity_poly.pdbx_seq_one_letter_code
_entity_poly.pdbx_strand_id
1 'polypeptide(L)'
;AHHNQAQRHRMNAGIIVDSEMLTLRFKNGRRLGKVEERFAAQLSPGDTFFFAGVSLEVESLKDMDVVVRAAKKSATIPSYGGLRLPLSTHLATRVQAMLADRAGWGRFPDDVREWLEMQDYRSRLPAPGELLVESFPHSGKHYAAYYTFEGWNANQSLGMLITRRMEDRGLLPGGFVANDYCLAVWGLRPITDPAPLLSPDILTDEFTAWVTESHLLRRAFREVAMISGLIERQHPGTRKTGKQVTFSTDLIYDVLRKYEPDHVLIEAAWADTRARMTDVGRLADLLERSARELVHVTLDRVSPLAVPVMTMIGREAVPQGAVDDELLLEAEGLIAAAMRPDLPVEGD
;
A
#
# COMPACT_ATOMS: atom_id res chain seq x y z
N ALA A 1 12.22 -46.62 -13.84
CA ALA A 1 12.61 -45.27 -13.36
C ALA A 1 11.53 -44.20 -13.61
N HIS A 2 10.75 -44.24 -14.70
CA HIS A 2 9.90 -43.11 -15.13
C HIS A 2 8.50 -42.97 -14.50
N HIS A 3 7.89 -44.03 -13.95
CA HIS A 3 6.49 -43.94 -13.47
C HIS A 3 6.33 -43.01 -12.25
N ASN A 4 7.30 -43.02 -11.33
CA ASN A 4 7.31 -42.13 -10.17
C ASN A 4 7.55 -40.65 -10.54
N GLN A 5 8.27 -40.36 -11.63
CA GLN A 5 8.49 -38.98 -12.08
C GLN A 5 7.22 -38.38 -12.70
N ALA A 6 6.52 -39.15 -13.56
CA ALA A 6 5.27 -38.70 -14.16
C ALA A 6 4.19 -38.45 -13.10
N GLN A 7 4.10 -39.32 -12.08
CA GLN A 7 3.18 -39.13 -10.96
C GLN A 7 3.56 -37.91 -10.10
N ARG A 8 4.85 -37.73 -9.77
CA ARG A 8 5.35 -36.55 -9.02
C ARG A 8 5.11 -35.23 -9.76
N HIS A 9 5.33 -35.20 -11.07
CA HIS A 9 5.06 -34.02 -11.89
C HIS A 9 3.55 -33.70 -11.89
N ARG A 10 2.67 -34.69 -12.09
CA ARG A 10 1.21 -34.48 -12.05
C ARG A 10 0.70 -34.00 -10.69
N MET A 11 1.32 -34.41 -9.59
CA MET A 11 0.96 -33.96 -8.23
C MET A 11 1.39 -32.52 -7.91
N ASN A 12 2.35 -31.97 -8.66
CA ASN A 12 2.88 -30.62 -8.45
C ASN A 12 2.57 -29.66 -9.62
N ALA A 13 2.01 -30.17 -10.72
CA ALA A 13 1.62 -29.38 -11.88
C ALA A 13 0.40 -28.49 -11.56
N GLY A 14 0.58 -27.18 -11.67
CA GLY A 14 -0.46 -26.18 -11.45
C GLY A 14 0.12 -24.78 -11.34
N ILE A 15 -0.67 -23.77 -11.70
CA ILE A 15 -0.25 -22.35 -11.66
C ILE A 15 -0.85 -21.59 -10.46
N ILE A 16 -1.84 -22.17 -9.77
CA ILE A 16 -2.51 -21.54 -8.63
C ILE A 16 -1.72 -21.85 -7.37
N VAL A 17 -1.13 -20.81 -6.79
CA VAL A 17 -0.32 -20.91 -5.57
C VAL A 17 -1.18 -20.50 -4.38
N ASP A 18 -1.31 -21.39 -3.40
CA ASP A 18 -2.05 -21.14 -2.14
C ASP A 18 -1.39 -20.01 -1.33
N SER A 19 -2.19 -19.15 -0.70
CA SER A 19 -1.72 -18.02 0.12
C SER A 19 -0.99 -18.54 1.35
N GLU A 20 0.34 -18.37 1.42
CA GLU A 20 1.11 -18.80 2.58
C GLU A 20 0.87 -17.88 3.78
N MET A 21 0.85 -18.46 4.99
CA MET A 21 0.59 -17.76 6.25
C MET A 21 1.84 -17.77 7.13
N LEU A 22 2.35 -16.60 7.52
CA LEU A 22 3.42 -16.45 8.50
C LEU A 22 2.87 -16.54 9.93
N THR A 23 3.69 -17.08 10.83
CA THR A 23 3.39 -17.20 12.24
C THR A 23 3.84 -15.96 13.00
N LEU A 24 2.95 -15.38 13.79
CA LEU A 24 3.28 -14.30 14.70
C LEU A 24 3.73 -14.87 16.04
N ARG A 25 4.89 -14.42 16.53
CA ARG A 25 5.39 -14.81 17.85
C ARG A 25 6.22 -13.73 18.53
N PHE A 26 6.18 -13.72 19.85
CA PHE A 26 7.10 -12.92 20.66
C PHE A 26 8.51 -13.52 20.66
N LYS A 27 9.51 -12.68 21.00
CA LYS A 27 10.91 -13.10 21.15
C LYS A 27 11.12 -14.23 22.16
N ASN A 28 10.25 -14.32 23.17
CA ASN A 28 10.22 -15.40 24.15
C ASN A 28 9.61 -16.72 23.62
N GLY A 29 9.27 -16.80 22.33
CA GLY A 29 8.73 -17.98 21.67
C GLY A 29 7.21 -18.13 21.76
N ARG A 30 6.50 -17.27 22.51
CA ARG A 30 5.03 -17.33 22.63
C ARG A 30 4.37 -17.00 21.29
N ARG A 31 3.60 -17.93 20.75
CA ARG A 31 2.83 -17.77 19.50
C ARG A 31 1.57 -16.94 19.74
N LEU A 32 1.32 -15.98 18.87
CA LEU A 32 0.13 -15.11 18.87
C LEU A 32 -0.91 -15.58 17.85
N GLY A 33 -0.48 -16.00 16.66
CA GLY A 33 -1.38 -16.42 15.59
C GLY A 33 -0.68 -16.50 14.25
N LYS A 34 -1.41 -16.27 13.16
CA LYS A 34 -0.88 -16.23 11.81
C LYS A 34 -1.42 -15.05 11.01
N VAL A 35 -0.58 -14.50 10.14
CA VAL A 35 -0.93 -13.47 9.15
C VAL A 35 -0.60 -13.96 7.76
N GLU A 36 -1.28 -13.44 6.75
CA GLU A 36 -0.95 -13.73 5.36
C GLU A 36 0.44 -13.21 5.02
N GLU A 37 1.15 -13.95 4.16
CA GLU A 37 2.51 -13.59 3.76
C GLU A 37 2.56 -12.24 3.06
N ARG A 38 1.55 -11.90 2.25
CA ARG A 38 1.48 -10.59 1.59
C ARG A 38 1.51 -9.43 2.57
N PHE A 39 0.89 -9.58 3.73
CA PHE A 39 0.85 -8.56 4.77
C PHE A 39 2.19 -8.51 5.49
N ALA A 40 2.72 -9.67 5.89
CA ALA A 40 4.02 -9.75 6.55
C ALA A 40 5.17 -9.23 5.67
N ALA A 41 5.10 -9.42 4.35
CA ALA A 41 6.10 -8.97 3.37
C ALA A 41 6.17 -7.44 3.21
N GLN A 42 5.11 -6.72 3.60
CA GLN A 42 5.09 -5.25 3.61
C GLN A 42 5.73 -4.66 4.86
N LEU A 43 6.00 -5.48 5.88
CA LEU A 43 6.49 -5.02 7.17
C LEU A 43 8.02 -5.06 7.24
N SER A 44 8.60 -4.00 7.77
CA SER A 44 10.01 -3.85 8.12
C SER A 44 10.22 -3.88 9.64
N PRO A 45 11.43 -4.24 10.13
CA PRO A 45 11.77 -4.07 11.55
C PRO A 45 11.53 -2.62 12.02
N GLY A 46 10.74 -2.45 13.07
CA GLY A 46 10.28 -1.16 13.59
C GLY A 46 8.83 -0.82 13.27
N ASP A 47 8.22 -1.46 12.27
CA ASP A 47 6.83 -1.22 11.89
C ASP A 47 5.87 -1.74 12.95
N THR A 48 4.79 -1.00 13.20
CA THR A 48 3.75 -1.38 14.17
C THR A 48 2.47 -1.82 13.48
N PHE A 49 1.92 -2.96 13.91
CA PHE A 49 0.63 -3.45 13.41
C PHE A 49 -0.23 -4.11 14.49
N PHE A 50 -1.54 -4.09 14.32
CA PHE A 50 -2.49 -4.60 15.30
C PHE A 50 -2.87 -6.06 15.01
N PHE A 51 -2.80 -6.94 16.00
CA PHE A 51 -3.14 -8.35 15.84
C PHE A 51 -3.68 -8.95 17.14
N ALA A 52 -4.79 -9.69 17.04
CA ALA A 52 -5.43 -10.38 18.17
C ALA A 52 -5.67 -9.49 19.41
N GLY A 53 -6.05 -8.23 19.21
CA GLY A 53 -6.35 -7.30 20.30
C GLY A 53 -5.13 -6.56 20.87
N VAL A 54 -3.94 -6.71 20.26
CA VAL A 54 -2.70 -6.12 20.77
C VAL A 54 -1.94 -5.41 19.65
N SER A 55 -1.42 -4.22 19.96
CA SER A 55 -0.47 -3.48 19.13
C SER A 55 0.91 -4.15 19.20
N LEU A 56 1.44 -4.56 18.05
CA LEU A 56 2.71 -5.26 17.91
C LEU A 56 3.70 -4.41 17.12
N GLU A 57 4.97 -4.46 17.48
CA GLU A 57 6.07 -3.88 16.71
C GLU A 57 6.92 -5.01 16.17
N VAL A 58 7.23 -5.00 14.88
CA VAL A 58 8.09 -5.99 14.23
C VAL A 58 9.51 -5.79 14.71
N GLU A 59 10.08 -6.81 15.37
CA GLU A 59 11.52 -6.82 15.69
C GLU A 59 12.33 -7.45 14.54
N SER A 60 11.78 -8.47 13.89
CA SER A 60 12.41 -9.11 12.73
C SER A 60 11.41 -10.01 12.00
N LEU A 61 11.55 -10.08 10.68
CA LEU A 61 11.02 -11.18 9.89
C LEU A 61 12.11 -12.25 9.76
N LYS A 62 11.81 -13.49 10.11
CA LYS A 62 12.72 -14.61 9.87
C LYS A 62 11.94 -15.87 9.49
N ASP A 63 12.26 -16.43 8.33
CA ASP A 63 11.58 -17.58 7.77
C ASP A 63 10.05 -17.33 7.64
N MET A 64 9.23 -18.23 8.21
CA MET A 64 7.78 -18.11 8.29
C MET A 64 7.32 -17.51 9.62
N ASP A 65 8.18 -16.73 10.29
CA ASP A 65 7.90 -16.15 11.58
C ASP A 65 8.12 -14.64 11.58
N VAL A 66 7.10 -13.90 12.00
CA VAL A 66 7.20 -12.48 12.31
C VAL A 66 7.42 -12.37 13.81
N VAL A 67 8.64 -12.00 14.20
CA VAL A 67 9.01 -11.78 15.60
C VAL A 67 8.58 -10.39 16.00
N VAL A 68 7.76 -10.32 17.04
CA VAL A 68 7.13 -9.08 17.50
C VAL A 68 7.39 -8.81 18.97
N ARG A 69 7.30 -7.55 19.34
CA ARG A 69 7.14 -7.10 20.74
C ARG A 69 5.87 -6.30 20.88
N ALA A 70 5.41 -6.09 22.12
CA ALA A 70 4.30 -5.16 22.35
C ALA A 70 4.74 -3.75 21.98
N ALA A 71 4.01 -3.10 21.07
CA ALA A 71 4.28 -1.73 20.67
C ALA A 71 3.80 -0.76 21.75
N LYS A 72 4.58 0.30 22.00
CA LYS A 72 4.15 1.45 22.83
C LYS A 72 3.45 2.54 22.02
N LYS A 73 3.54 2.48 20.68
CA LYS A 73 2.93 3.41 19.72
C LYS A 73 1.67 2.78 19.11
N SER A 74 0.77 3.59 18.56
CA SER A 74 -0.39 3.08 17.82
C SER A 74 0.08 2.20 16.66
N ALA A 75 -0.70 1.17 16.35
CA ALA A 75 -0.32 0.12 15.42
C ALA A 75 -1.36 0.04 14.30
N THR A 76 -0.91 -0.30 13.09
CA THR A 76 -1.68 -0.38 11.83
C THR A 76 -2.38 -1.76 11.68
N ILE A 77 -3.67 -1.88 11.38
CA ILE A 77 -4.40 -3.14 11.26
C ILE A 77 -4.08 -3.70 9.88
N PRO A 78 -3.80 -5.01 9.77
CA PRO A 78 -3.76 -5.68 8.49
C PRO A 78 -5.07 -5.50 7.70
N SER A 79 -5.00 -4.76 6.61
CA SER A 79 -6.03 -4.78 5.57
C SER A 79 -5.98 -6.12 4.81
N TYR A 80 -6.96 -6.99 5.03
CA TYR A 80 -7.13 -8.23 4.28
C TYR A 80 -7.76 -7.91 2.92
N GLY A 81 -6.91 -7.73 1.91
CA GLY A 81 -7.36 -7.54 0.54
C GLY A 81 -8.15 -8.77 0.05
N GLY A 82 -9.47 -8.68 -0.03
CA GLY A 82 -10.19 -9.51 -1.00
C GLY A 82 -9.62 -9.29 -2.42
N LEU A 83 -10.08 -10.09 -3.39
CA LEU A 83 -9.84 -9.85 -4.83
C LEU A 83 -10.45 -8.49 -5.23
N ARG A 84 -9.75 -7.40 -4.92
CA ARG A 84 -10.13 -6.04 -5.27
C ARG A 84 -9.43 -5.73 -6.58
N LEU A 85 -10.19 -5.76 -7.68
CA LEU A 85 -9.66 -5.32 -8.96
C LEU A 85 -9.43 -3.81 -8.87
N PRO A 86 -8.21 -3.31 -9.18
CA PRO A 86 -7.94 -1.88 -9.18
C PRO A 86 -8.81 -1.19 -10.24
N LEU A 87 -9.11 0.10 -10.03
CA LEU A 87 -9.71 0.94 -11.05
C LEU A 87 -8.86 0.88 -12.32
N SER A 88 -9.45 0.52 -13.46
CA SER A 88 -8.75 0.59 -14.74
C SER A 88 -8.47 2.05 -15.10
N THR A 89 -7.42 2.32 -15.90
CA THR A 89 -7.09 3.70 -16.33
C THR A 89 -8.29 4.37 -17.00
N HIS A 90 -9.02 3.64 -17.84
CA HIS A 90 -10.21 4.17 -18.51
C HIS A 90 -11.33 4.54 -17.53
N LEU A 91 -11.53 3.74 -16.49
CA LEU A 91 -12.52 4.05 -15.46
C LEU A 91 -12.08 5.26 -14.62
N ALA A 92 -10.80 5.32 -14.24
CA ALA A 92 -10.20 6.44 -13.52
C ALA A 92 -10.39 7.77 -14.27
N THR A 93 -9.99 7.82 -15.54
CA THR A 93 -10.16 9.00 -16.39
C THR A 93 -11.63 9.41 -16.52
N ARG A 94 -12.55 8.44 -16.65
CA ARG A 94 -13.98 8.73 -16.72
C ARG A 94 -14.53 9.28 -15.42
N VAL A 95 -14.10 8.76 -14.27
CA VAL A 95 -14.47 9.29 -12.95
C VAL A 95 -13.95 10.71 -12.79
N GLN A 96 -12.68 10.98 -13.12
CA GLN A 96 -12.13 12.34 -13.09
C GLN A 96 -12.91 13.31 -13.99
N ALA A 97 -13.27 12.89 -15.20
CA ALA A 97 -14.09 13.72 -16.10
C ALA A 97 -15.48 14.01 -15.51
N MET A 98 -16.09 13.04 -14.82
CA MET A 98 -17.38 13.23 -14.13
C MET A 98 -17.26 14.16 -12.92
N LEU A 99 -16.15 14.08 -12.16
CA LEU A 99 -15.87 15.00 -11.07
C LEU A 99 -15.71 16.42 -11.62
N ALA A 100 -14.86 16.63 -12.64
CA ALA A 100 -14.57 17.95 -13.19
C ALA A 100 -15.76 18.62 -13.94
N ASP A 101 -16.79 17.86 -14.34
CA ASP A 101 -17.96 18.40 -15.06
C ASP A 101 -18.98 19.07 -14.12
N ARG A 102 -18.71 20.32 -13.73
CA ARG A 102 -19.61 21.13 -12.89
C ARG A 102 -21.04 21.20 -13.41
N ALA A 103 -21.23 21.32 -14.73
CA ALA A 103 -22.55 21.39 -15.34
C ALA A 103 -23.31 20.05 -15.23
N GLY A 104 -22.59 18.94 -15.13
CA GLY A 104 -23.13 17.60 -14.97
C GLY A 104 -23.60 17.26 -13.56
N TRP A 105 -23.17 17.98 -12.52
CA TRP A 105 -23.43 17.60 -11.12
C TRP A 105 -24.91 17.58 -10.73
N GLY A 106 -25.76 18.35 -11.43
CA GLY A 106 -27.21 18.31 -11.24
C GLY A 106 -27.84 16.94 -11.51
N ARG A 107 -27.11 16.00 -12.11
CA ARG A 107 -27.55 14.60 -12.34
C ARG A 107 -27.21 13.67 -11.17
N PHE A 108 -26.35 14.08 -10.24
CA PHE A 108 -26.01 13.28 -9.07
C PHE A 108 -27.06 13.44 -7.96
N PRO A 109 -27.17 12.45 -7.04
CA PRO A 109 -27.91 12.63 -5.80
C PRO A 109 -27.46 13.89 -5.06
N ASP A 110 -28.38 14.54 -4.34
CA ASP A 110 -28.13 15.82 -3.66
C ASP A 110 -26.91 15.76 -2.75
N ASP A 111 -26.77 14.69 -1.95
CA ASP A 111 -25.63 14.49 -1.04
C ASP A 111 -24.28 14.48 -1.80
N VAL A 112 -24.24 13.88 -2.98
CA VAL A 112 -23.03 13.81 -3.81
C VAL A 112 -22.75 15.18 -4.43
N ARG A 113 -23.78 15.87 -4.93
CA ARG A 113 -23.63 17.21 -5.49
C ARG A 113 -23.11 18.19 -4.45
N GLU A 114 -23.71 18.21 -3.25
CA GLU A 114 -23.28 19.07 -2.15
C GLU A 114 -21.81 18.81 -1.77
N TRP A 115 -21.41 17.53 -1.74
CA TRP A 115 -20.02 17.15 -1.49
C TRP A 115 -19.04 17.69 -2.55
N LEU A 116 -19.42 17.63 -3.83
CA LEU A 116 -18.60 18.15 -4.93
C LEU A 116 -18.54 19.68 -4.93
N GLU A 117 -19.67 20.35 -4.70
CA GLU A 117 -19.74 21.81 -4.57
C GLU A 117 -18.88 22.29 -3.40
N MET A 118 -18.91 21.57 -2.28
CA MET A 118 -18.11 21.91 -1.12
C MET A 118 -16.61 21.69 -1.33
N GLN A 119 -16.24 20.64 -2.06
CA GLN A 119 -14.86 20.41 -2.46
C GLN A 119 -14.38 21.51 -3.41
N ASP A 120 -15.21 21.92 -4.35
CA ASP A 120 -14.91 22.97 -5.33
C ASP A 120 -14.78 24.36 -4.70
N TYR A 121 -15.59 24.63 -3.67
CA TYR A 121 -15.46 25.84 -2.86
C TYR A 121 -14.17 25.86 -2.05
N ARG A 122 -13.80 24.73 -1.43
CA ARG A 122 -12.62 24.64 -0.54
C ARG A 122 -11.30 24.54 -1.27
N SER A 123 -11.29 23.85 -2.41
CA SER A 123 -10.08 23.41 -3.09
C SER A 123 -10.35 23.32 -4.60
N ARG A 124 -10.02 22.19 -5.22
CA ARG A 124 -10.25 21.89 -6.63
C ARG A 124 -10.75 20.46 -6.76
N LEU A 125 -11.40 20.18 -7.89
CA LEU A 125 -11.64 18.80 -8.29
C LEU A 125 -10.52 18.29 -9.20
N PRO A 126 -10.01 17.07 -8.97
CA PRO A 126 -9.00 16.48 -9.82
C PRO A 126 -9.58 16.23 -11.22
N ALA A 127 -9.03 16.90 -12.22
CA ALA A 127 -9.40 16.71 -13.62
C ALA A 127 -8.46 15.69 -14.31
N PRO A 128 -8.89 15.10 -15.45
CA PRO A 128 -8.00 14.29 -16.27
C PRO A 128 -6.75 15.09 -16.68
N GLY A 129 -5.56 14.51 -16.46
CA GLY A 129 -4.29 15.17 -16.76
C GLY A 129 -3.84 16.17 -15.70
N GLU A 130 -4.47 16.18 -14.53
CA GLU A 130 -4.01 16.92 -13.35
C GLU A 130 -3.65 15.94 -12.22
N LEU A 131 -2.56 16.23 -11.51
CA LEU A 131 -2.24 15.62 -10.24
C LEU A 131 -2.49 16.65 -9.13
N LEU A 132 -3.71 16.63 -8.59
CA LEU A 132 -4.05 17.46 -7.44
C LEU A 132 -3.35 16.93 -6.19
N VAL A 133 -2.65 17.82 -5.48
CA VAL A 133 -2.11 17.56 -4.15
C VAL A 133 -2.64 18.62 -3.19
N GLU A 134 -3.25 18.17 -2.10
CA GLU A 134 -3.75 19.06 -1.05
C GLU A 134 -2.90 18.89 0.20
N SER A 135 -2.47 19.98 0.83
CA SER A 135 -1.76 19.93 2.10
C SER A 135 -2.52 20.67 3.19
N PHE A 136 -2.73 20.03 4.34
CA PHE A 136 -3.54 20.59 5.42
C PHE A 136 -3.12 20.09 6.80
N PRO A 137 -3.31 20.90 7.85
CA PRO A 137 -3.15 20.44 9.23
C PRO A 137 -4.38 19.68 9.70
N HIS A 138 -4.18 18.64 10.50
CA HIS A 138 -5.26 17.96 11.21
C HIS A 138 -4.72 17.28 12.47
N SER A 139 -5.38 17.49 13.62
CA SER A 139 -5.05 16.83 14.90
C SER A 139 -3.55 16.87 15.28
N GLY A 140 -2.92 18.04 15.11
CA GLY A 140 -1.51 18.27 15.45
C GLY A 140 -0.49 17.66 14.48
N LYS A 141 -0.93 17.15 13.33
CA LYS A 141 -0.08 16.63 12.24
C LYS A 141 -0.32 17.40 10.95
N HIS A 142 0.60 17.25 10.01
CA HIS A 142 0.47 17.82 8.67
C HIS A 142 0.29 16.70 7.65
N TYR A 143 -0.76 16.80 6.85
CA TYR A 143 -1.14 15.82 5.82
C TYR A 143 -0.86 16.38 4.43
N ALA A 144 -0.54 15.48 3.49
CA ALA A 144 -0.67 15.74 2.06
C ALA A 144 -1.46 14.60 1.39
N ALA A 145 -2.55 14.95 0.71
CA ALA A 145 -3.39 14.04 -0.06
C ALA A 145 -3.09 14.19 -1.56
N TYR A 146 -2.65 13.10 -2.20
CA TYR A 146 -2.30 13.00 -3.62
C TYR A 146 -3.42 12.26 -4.35
N TYR A 147 -4.15 12.96 -5.23
CA TYR A 147 -5.27 12.39 -6.00
C TYR A 147 -4.77 11.81 -7.33
N THR A 148 -4.18 10.62 -7.26
CA THR A 148 -3.47 10.00 -8.39
C THR A 148 -4.38 9.27 -9.37
N PHE A 149 -5.48 8.66 -8.89
CA PHE A 149 -6.32 7.73 -9.64
C PHE A 149 -5.60 6.52 -10.25
N GLU A 150 -4.43 6.14 -9.71
CA GLU A 150 -3.62 5.03 -10.24
C GLU A 150 -3.96 3.65 -9.64
N GLY A 151 -4.94 3.60 -8.73
CA GLY A 151 -5.32 2.36 -8.05
C GLY A 151 -4.53 2.13 -6.76
N TRP A 152 -5.08 1.24 -5.92
CA TRP A 152 -4.57 1.02 -4.57
C TRP A 152 -3.10 0.57 -4.54
N ASN A 153 -2.72 -0.40 -5.38
CA ASN A 153 -1.34 -0.92 -5.38
C ASN A 153 -0.31 0.17 -5.74
N ALA A 154 -0.58 0.96 -6.78
CA ALA A 154 0.32 2.05 -7.20
C ALA A 154 0.44 3.12 -6.11
N ASN A 155 -0.69 3.48 -5.47
CA ASN A 155 -0.68 4.43 -4.35
C ASN A 155 0.03 3.91 -3.11
N GLN A 156 -0.08 2.61 -2.82
CA GLN A 156 0.66 1.98 -1.73
C GLN A 156 2.17 2.06 -1.98
N SER A 157 2.63 1.70 -3.18
CA SER A 157 4.04 1.82 -3.56
C SER A 157 4.52 3.27 -3.51
N LEU A 158 3.75 4.21 -4.03
CA LEU A 158 4.08 5.63 -3.97
C LEU A 158 4.17 6.14 -2.52
N GLY A 159 3.26 5.72 -1.64
CA GLY A 159 3.28 6.09 -0.22
C GLY A 159 4.56 5.67 0.50
N MET A 160 5.03 4.44 0.25
CA MET A 160 6.30 3.95 0.80
C MET A 160 7.48 4.80 0.33
N LEU A 161 7.53 5.13 -0.96
CA LEU A 161 8.61 5.92 -1.55
C LEU A 161 8.59 7.37 -1.04
N ILE A 162 7.41 8.02 -1.02
CA ILE A 162 7.26 9.39 -0.53
C ILE A 162 7.64 9.47 0.94
N THR A 163 7.21 8.53 1.78
CA THR A 163 7.55 8.56 3.22
C THR A 163 9.04 8.36 3.47
N ARG A 164 9.73 7.49 2.72
CA ARG A 164 11.20 7.40 2.79
C ARG A 164 11.86 8.73 2.44
N ARG A 165 11.43 9.34 1.33
CA ARG A 165 11.95 10.64 0.88
C ARG A 165 11.63 11.79 1.84
N MET A 166 10.50 11.71 2.53
CA MET A 166 10.16 12.62 3.63
C MET A 166 11.17 12.47 4.77
N GLU A 167 11.57 11.26 5.15
CA GLU A 167 12.60 11.02 6.18
C GLU A 167 13.94 11.63 5.76
N ASP A 168 14.40 11.37 4.53
CA ASP A 168 15.67 11.89 3.99
C ASP A 168 15.70 13.43 3.95
N ARG A 169 14.54 14.06 3.75
CA ARG A 169 14.36 15.52 3.76
C ARG A 169 14.01 16.08 5.14
N GLY A 170 13.99 15.22 6.16
CA GLY A 170 13.69 15.57 7.54
C GLY A 170 12.24 15.93 7.81
N LEU A 171 11.26 15.63 6.96
CA LEU A 171 9.86 16.00 7.16
C LEU A 171 9.16 15.21 8.30
N LEU A 172 9.87 14.27 8.95
CA LEU A 172 9.41 13.47 10.09
C LEU A 172 8.07 12.76 9.78
N PRO A 173 8.04 11.88 8.76
CA PRO A 173 6.87 11.10 8.38
C PRO A 173 6.32 10.30 9.57
N GLY A 174 5.01 10.32 9.72
CA GLY A 174 4.27 9.49 10.67
C GLY A 174 3.59 8.28 10.03
N GLY A 175 3.48 8.25 8.70
CA GLY A 175 2.89 7.14 7.94
C GLY A 175 2.16 7.61 6.68
N PHE A 176 1.51 6.66 6.01
CA PHE A 176 0.64 6.90 4.87
C PHE A 176 -0.53 5.92 4.86
N VAL A 177 -1.59 6.27 4.13
CA VAL A 177 -2.72 5.38 3.82
C VAL A 177 -3.16 5.66 2.39
N ALA A 178 -3.68 4.64 1.70
CA ALA A 178 -4.10 4.78 0.32
C ALA A 178 -5.38 4.00 0.01
N ASN A 179 -6.14 4.52 -0.95
CA ASN A 179 -7.24 3.85 -1.63
C ASN A 179 -7.02 3.89 -3.15
N ASP A 180 -8.05 3.53 -3.93
CA ASP A 180 -7.94 3.44 -5.38
C ASP A 180 -7.70 4.79 -6.08
N TYR A 181 -8.06 5.92 -5.47
CA TYR A 181 -7.95 7.24 -6.11
C TYR A 181 -7.02 8.21 -5.40
N CYS A 182 -6.72 7.99 -4.12
CA CYS A 182 -5.98 8.91 -3.27
C CYS A 182 -4.96 8.20 -2.39
N LEU A 183 -3.80 8.84 -2.23
CA LEU A 183 -2.77 8.55 -1.25
C LEU A 183 -2.69 9.71 -0.25
N ALA A 184 -2.87 9.46 1.04
CA ALA A 184 -2.60 10.45 2.09
C ALA A 184 -1.32 10.08 2.84
N VAL A 185 -0.38 11.01 2.93
CA VAL A 185 0.82 10.90 3.78
C VAL A 185 0.75 11.94 4.89
N TRP A 186 1.36 11.67 6.04
CA TRP A 186 1.44 12.66 7.12
C TRP A 186 2.78 12.67 7.84
N GLY A 187 3.07 13.79 8.49
CA GLY A 187 4.27 13.98 9.30
C GLY A 187 4.10 15.06 10.37
N LEU A 188 5.18 15.32 11.09
CA LEU A 188 5.24 16.38 12.09
C LEU A 188 5.61 17.75 11.50
N ARG A 189 6.12 17.79 10.26
CA ARG A 189 6.40 19.03 9.54
C ARG A 189 5.51 19.17 8.31
N PRO A 190 5.11 20.40 7.93
CA PRO A 190 4.30 20.63 6.75
C PRO A 190 5.05 20.31 5.46
N ILE A 191 4.33 19.74 4.50
CA ILE A 191 4.79 19.60 3.11
C ILE A 191 4.34 20.86 2.37
N THR A 192 5.25 21.83 2.24
CA THR A 192 4.96 23.11 1.57
C THR A 192 5.15 23.03 0.06
N ASP A 193 5.95 22.08 -0.42
CA ASP A 193 6.16 21.81 -1.84
C ASP A 193 6.26 20.29 -2.05
N PRO A 194 5.25 19.66 -2.69
CA PRO A 194 5.25 18.23 -2.94
C PRO A 194 6.05 17.83 -4.19
N ALA A 195 6.40 18.75 -5.09
CA ALA A 195 7.06 18.41 -6.35
C ALA A 195 8.38 17.62 -6.17
N PRO A 196 9.26 18.00 -5.21
CA PRO A 196 10.50 17.26 -4.98
C PRO A 196 10.28 15.85 -4.41
N LEU A 197 9.13 15.58 -3.79
CA LEU A 197 8.79 14.25 -3.31
C LEU A 197 8.38 13.32 -4.46
N LEU A 198 7.88 13.88 -5.55
CA LEU A 198 7.41 13.16 -6.75
C LEU A 198 8.46 13.10 -7.87
N SER A 199 9.68 13.57 -7.62
CA SER A 199 10.73 13.59 -8.64
C SER A 199 11.00 12.16 -9.19
N PRO A 200 11.09 11.95 -10.52
CA PRO A 200 11.24 10.63 -11.15
C PRO A 200 12.47 9.83 -10.73
N ASP A 201 13.51 10.49 -10.22
CA ASP A 201 14.71 9.84 -9.65
C ASP A 201 14.38 8.84 -8.53
N ILE A 202 13.20 8.98 -7.90
CA ILE A 202 12.65 8.03 -6.92
C ILE A 202 12.54 6.59 -7.46
N LEU A 203 12.41 6.44 -8.78
CA LEU A 203 12.31 5.13 -9.43
C LEU A 203 13.64 4.58 -9.90
N THR A 204 14.71 5.36 -9.88
CA THR A 204 15.98 4.93 -10.49
C THR A 204 16.87 4.26 -9.43
N ASP A 205 17.12 4.96 -8.32
CA ASP A 205 18.02 4.49 -7.27
C ASP A 205 17.26 3.84 -6.09
N GLU A 206 16.16 4.46 -5.65
CA GLU A 206 15.40 3.99 -4.47
C GLU A 206 14.54 2.76 -4.78
N PHE A 207 14.03 2.63 -6.01
CA PHE A 207 13.18 1.51 -6.41
C PHE A 207 13.94 0.20 -6.60
N THR A 208 15.14 0.22 -7.20
CA THR A 208 15.96 -1.00 -7.34
C THR A 208 16.42 -1.50 -5.98
N ALA A 209 16.86 -0.58 -5.11
CA ALA A 209 17.15 -0.89 -3.72
C ALA A 209 15.93 -1.50 -3.03
N TRP A 210 14.76 -0.88 -3.19
CA TRP A 210 13.50 -1.37 -2.59
C TRP A 210 13.05 -2.74 -3.14
N VAL A 211 13.06 -2.99 -4.45
CA VAL A 211 12.70 -4.32 -5.01
C VAL A 211 13.66 -5.40 -4.51
N THR A 212 14.94 -5.05 -4.37
CA THR A 212 15.99 -5.98 -3.95
C THR A 212 16.01 -6.22 -2.44
N GLU A 213 15.66 -5.21 -1.64
CA GLU A 213 15.56 -5.25 -0.18
C GLU A 213 14.19 -5.78 0.29
N SER A 214 13.14 -5.62 -0.51
CA SER A 214 11.81 -6.15 -0.21
C SER A 214 11.70 -7.65 -0.47
N HIS A 215 10.76 -8.28 0.21
CA HIS A 215 10.45 -9.71 0.05
C HIS A 215 9.82 -10.06 -1.32
N LEU A 216 9.57 -9.07 -2.20
CA LEU A 216 8.85 -9.25 -3.47
C LEU A 216 9.60 -10.13 -4.48
N LEU A 217 10.89 -9.86 -4.70
CA LEU A 217 11.67 -10.63 -5.67
C LEU A 217 11.92 -12.07 -5.19
N ARG A 218 12.14 -12.26 -3.89
CA ARG A 218 12.21 -13.59 -3.26
C ARG A 218 10.91 -14.37 -3.42
N ARG A 219 9.76 -13.69 -3.30
CA ARG A 219 8.45 -14.30 -3.52
C ARG A 219 8.23 -14.70 -4.98
N ALA A 220 8.48 -13.79 -5.92
CA ALA A 220 8.35 -14.11 -7.35
C ALA A 220 9.26 -15.30 -7.71
N PHE A 221 10.49 -15.31 -7.19
CA PHE A 221 11.40 -16.43 -7.33
C PHE A 221 10.85 -17.73 -6.73
N ARG A 222 10.18 -17.67 -5.57
CA ARG A 222 9.53 -18.84 -4.97
C ARG A 222 8.44 -19.42 -5.85
N GLU A 223 7.60 -18.57 -6.43
CA GLU A 223 6.56 -19.01 -7.35
C GLU A 223 7.16 -19.64 -8.62
N VAL A 224 8.18 -19.01 -9.21
CA VAL A 224 8.93 -19.55 -10.36
C VAL A 224 9.65 -20.87 -10.03
N ALA A 225 10.24 -21.01 -8.84
CA ALA A 225 10.90 -22.24 -8.40
C ALA A 225 9.91 -23.38 -8.14
N MET A 226 8.67 -23.06 -7.73
CA MET A 226 7.61 -24.06 -7.59
C MET A 226 7.05 -24.49 -8.95
N ILE A 227 6.76 -23.53 -9.84
CA ILE A 227 6.23 -23.80 -11.19
C ILE A 227 7.24 -24.58 -12.03
N SER A 228 8.52 -24.21 -11.96
CA SER A 228 9.59 -24.90 -12.68
C SER A 228 9.90 -26.31 -12.13
N GLY A 229 9.28 -26.70 -11.01
CA GLY A 229 9.49 -28.00 -10.38
C GLY A 229 10.84 -28.12 -9.65
N LEU A 230 11.58 -27.02 -9.48
CA LEU A 230 12.82 -26.98 -8.70
C LEU A 230 12.56 -27.37 -7.23
N ILE A 231 11.36 -27.07 -6.73
CA ILE A 231 10.92 -27.46 -5.39
C ILE A 231 9.59 -28.21 -5.48
N GLU A 232 9.66 -29.51 -5.20
CA GLU A 232 8.47 -30.36 -5.11
C GLU A 232 7.76 -30.14 -3.76
N ARG A 233 6.46 -29.80 -3.80
CA ARG A 233 5.58 -29.61 -2.64
C ARG A 233 4.99 -30.92 -2.12
N GLN A 234 4.67 -31.85 -3.02
CA GLN A 234 4.04 -33.13 -2.70
C GLN A 234 4.93 -34.32 -3.07
N HIS A 235 5.18 -35.19 -2.09
CA HIS A 235 5.72 -36.53 -2.29
C HIS A 235 4.67 -37.58 -1.90
N PRO A 236 4.70 -38.79 -2.49
CA PRO A 236 3.85 -39.88 -2.03
C PRO A 236 4.03 -40.11 -0.51
N GLY A 237 2.96 -39.94 0.26
CA GLY A 237 2.95 -40.14 1.72
C GLY A 237 3.46 -38.97 2.59
N THR A 238 4.06 -37.91 2.01
CA THR A 238 4.54 -36.75 2.78
C THR A 238 4.34 -35.43 2.03
N ARG A 239 3.82 -34.42 2.72
CA ARG A 239 3.70 -33.04 2.21
C ARG A 239 4.77 -32.18 2.88
N LYS A 240 5.59 -31.48 2.09
CA LYS A 240 6.50 -30.48 2.68
C LYS A 240 5.66 -29.36 3.29
N THR A 241 6.03 -28.94 4.50
CA THR A 241 5.42 -27.77 5.13
C THR A 241 5.88 -26.50 4.40
N GLY A 242 5.07 -25.44 4.37
CA GLY A 242 5.45 -24.17 3.71
C GLY A 242 6.82 -23.66 4.16
N LYS A 243 7.15 -23.82 5.46
CA LYS A 243 8.46 -23.49 6.02
C LYS A 243 9.64 -24.24 5.37
N GLN A 244 9.47 -25.52 5.02
CA GLN A 244 10.51 -26.32 4.35
C GLN A 244 10.67 -25.95 2.87
N VAL A 245 9.57 -25.53 2.22
CA VAL A 245 9.58 -25.03 0.85
C VAL A 245 10.34 -23.70 0.80
N THR A 246 9.93 -22.72 1.62
CA THR A 246 10.54 -21.38 1.68
C THR A 246 12.03 -21.41 1.97
N PHE A 247 12.48 -22.16 2.99
CA PHE A 247 13.90 -22.25 3.34
C PHE A 247 14.76 -22.79 2.18
N SER A 248 14.24 -23.76 1.44
CA SER A 248 14.95 -24.32 0.28
C SER A 248 15.04 -23.31 -0.85
N THR A 249 13.96 -22.56 -1.09
CA THR A 249 13.92 -21.54 -2.15
C THR A 249 14.83 -20.36 -1.87
N ASP A 250 14.83 -19.86 -0.64
CA ASP A 250 15.60 -18.67 -0.27
C ASP A 250 17.11 -18.95 -0.36
N LEU A 251 17.55 -20.14 0.04
CA LEU A 251 18.94 -20.56 -0.12
C LEU A 251 19.34 -20.64 -1.60
N ILE A 252 18.49 -21.23 -2.45
CA ILE A 252 18.74 -21.32 -3.89
C ILE A 252 18.80 -19.92 -4.50
N TYR A 253 17.87 -19.04 -4.13
CA TYR A 253 17.87 -17.64 -4.57
C TYR A 253 19.17 -16.92 -4.18
N ASP A 254 19.60 -17.04 -2.92
CA ASP A 254 20.82 -16.38 -2.43
C ASP A 254 22.08 -16.90 -3.12
N VAL A 255 22.14 -18.20 -3.43
CA VAL A 255 23.24 -18.81 -4.19
C VAL A 255 23.23 -18.32 -5.64
N LEU A 256 22.09 -18.40 -6.33
CA LEU A 256 21.99 -17.94 -7.72
C LEU A 256 22.28 -16.44 -7.83
N ARG A 257 21.71 -15.61 -6.96
CA ARG A 257 21.98 -14.16 -6.96
C ARG A 257 23.46 -13.84 -6.77
N LYS A 258 24.18 -14.63 -5.97
CA LYS A 258 25.59 -14.38 -5.67
C LYS A 258 26.55 -14.89 -6.76
N TYR A 259 26.24 -16.03 -7.36
CA TYR A 259 27.19 -16.74 -8.24
C TYR A 259 26.73 -16.80 -9.71
N GLU A 260 25.43 -16.74 -9.98
CA GLU A 260 24.83 -16.80 -11.32
C GLU A 260 23.65 -15.81 -11.45
N PRO A 261 23.91 -14.49 -11.41
CA PRO A 261 22.85 -13.47 -11.43
C PRO A 261 22.00 -13.49 -12.71
N ASP A 262 22.56 -13.97 -13.82
CA ASP A 262 21.89 -14.08 -15.13
C ASP A 262 21.15 -15.42 -15.31
N HIS A 263 20.90 -16.17 -14.23
CA HIS A 263 20.24 -17.47 -14.30
C HIS A 263 18.77 -17.34 -14.75
N VAL A 264 18.30 -18.22 -15.63
CA VAL A 264 16.95 -18.17 -16.23
C VAL A 264 15.80 -18.10 -15.22
N LEU A 265 15.94 -18.70 -14.03
CA LEU A 265 14.93 -18.59 -12.95
C LEU A 265 14.93 -17.22 -12.27
N ILE A 266 16.09 -16.56 -12.19
CA ILE A 266 16.21 -15.18 -11.72
C ILE A 266 15.60 -14.25 -12.76
N GLU A 267 15.91 -14.44 -14.04
CA GLU A 267 15.29 -13.69 -15.15
C GLU A 267 13.77 -13.88 -15.20
N ALA A 268 13.28 -15.12 -15.03
CA ALA A 268 11.86 -15.41 -14.98
C ALA A 268 11.19 -14.79 -13.74
N ALA A 269 11.82 -14.82 -12.56
CA ALA A 269 11.32 -14.12 -11.38
C ALA A 269 11.23 -12.60 -11.61
N TRP A 270 12.23 -12.03 -12.28
CA TRP A 270 12.20 -10.65 -12.73
C TRP A 270 11.11 -10.38 -13.74
N ALA A 271 10.89 -11.26 -14.72
CA ALA A 271 9.84 -11.13 -15.72
C ALA A 271 8.44 -11.24 -15.10
N ASP A 272 8.22 -12.15 -14.16
CA ASP A 272 6.96 -12.30 -13.42
C ASP A 272 6.71 -11.11 -12.49
N THR A 273 7.75 -10.62 -11.82
CA THR A 273 7.67 -9.36 -11.08
C THR A 273 7.28 -8.25 -12.04
N ARG A 274 7.96 -8.09 -13.19
CA ARG A 274 7.64 -7.09 -14.24
C ARG A 274 6.23 -7.20 -14.81
N ALA A 275 5.71 -8.41 -15.01
CA ALA A 275 4.35 -8.62 -15.49
C ALA A 275 3.29 -8.28 -14.42
N ARG A 276 3.62 -8.45 -13.14
CA ARG A 276 2.80 -7.98 -12.00
C ARG A 276 3.02 -6.49 -11.69
N MET A 277 4.03 -5.86 -12.29
CA MET A 277 4.40 -4.44 -12.15
C MET A 277 3.64 -3.50 -13.09
N THR A 278 2.44 -3.85 -13.57
CA THR A 278 1.53 -2.85 -14.19
C THR A 278 1.38 -1.63 -13.30
N ASP A 279 1.42 -1.82 -11.98
CA ASP A 279 1.38 -0.76 -10.97
C ASP A 279 2.64 0.12 -10.96
N VAL A 280 3.80 -0.41 -11.35
CA VAL A 280 5.06 0.36 -11.47
C VAL A 280 5.12 1.13 -12.78
N GLY A 281 4.60 0.55 -13.88
CA GLY A 281 4.42 1.29 -15.13
C GLY A 281 3.52 2.51 -14.92
N ARG A 282 2.37 2.32 -14.26
CA ARG A 282 1.48 3.41 -13.83
C ARG A 282 2.17 4.45 -12.95
N LEU A 283 2.96 3.97 -11.98
CA LEU A 283 3.72 4.85 -11.08
C LEU A 283 4.79 5.65 -11.84
N ALA A 284 5.49 5.04 -12.78
CA ALA A 284 6.47 5.70 -13.63
C ALA A 284 5.80 6.77 -14.51
N ASP A 285 4.70 6.42 -15.16
CA ASP A 285 3.91 7.35 -15.96
C ASP A 285 3.39 8.53 -15.11
N LEU A 286 2.93 8.25 -13.88
CA LEU A 286 2.50 9.26 -12.90
C LEU A 286 3.66 10.20 -12.50
N LEU A 287 4.83 9.66 -12.20
CA LEU A 287 5.97 10.46 -11.76
C LEU A 287 6.55 11.29 -12.91
N GLU A 288 6.64 10.73 -14.12
CA GLU A 288 7.06 11.46 -15.32
C GLU A 288 6.12 12.63 -15.63
N ARG A 289 4.81 12.44 -15.43
CA ARG A 289 3.83 13.50 -15.63
C ARG A 289 3.66 14.45 -14.45
N SER A 290 4.03 14.04 -13.25
CA SER A 290 3.83 14.85 -12.04
C SER A 290 4.44 16.25 -12.18
N ALA A 291 5.64 16.37 -12.75
CA ALA A 291 6.32 17.66 -12.89
C ALA A 291 5.56 18.70 -13.73
N ARG A 292 4.72 18.26 -14.68
CA ARG A 292 3.94 19.16 -15.56
C ARG A 292 2.47 19.27 -15.17
N GLU A 293 1.93 18.25 -14.49
CA GLU A 293 0.49 18.13 -14.16
C GLU A 293 0.18 18.46 -12.69
N LEU A 294 1.20 18.67 -11.85
CA LEU A 294 1.03 18.93 -10.42
C LEU A 294 0.32 20.25 -10.17
N VAL A 295 -0.77 20.16 -9.42
CA VAL A 295 -1.50 21.30 -8.85
C VAL A 295 -1.47 21.15 -7.34
N HIS A 296 -0.73 22.01 -6.64
CA HIS A 296 -0.65 22.00 -5.18
C HIS A 296 -1.57 23.07 -4.58
N VAL A 297 -2.41 22.67 -3.62
CA VAL A 297 -3.30 23.54 -2.86
C VAL A 297 -3.01 23.36 -1.37
N THR A 298 -2.74 24.47 -0.68
CA THR A 298 -2.60 24.46 0.79
C THR A 298 -3.93 24.89 1.41
N LEU A 299 -4.43 24.10 2.35
CA LEU A 299 -5.73 24.29 2.99
C LEU A 299 -5.55 24.41 4.51
N ASP A 300 -6.44 25.15 5.16
CA ASP A 300 -6.43 25.32 6.61
C ASP A 300 -7.01 24.10 7.36
N ARG A 301 -7.67 23.19 6.64
CA ARG A 301 -8.27 21.95 7.16
C ARG A 301 -8.50 20.93 6.06
N VAL A 302 -8.93 19.73 6.46
CA VAL A 302 -9.30 18.63 5.56
C VAL A 302 -10.38 19.04 4.56
N SER A 303 -10.24 18.59 3.31
CA SER A 303 -11.21 18.77 2.23
C SER A 303 -12.19 17.59 2.16
N PRO A 304 -13.39 17.77 1.57
CA PRO A 304 -14.34 16.67 1.37
C PRO A 304 -13.74 15.45 0.67
N LEU A 305 -12.94 15.62 -0.39
CA LEU A 305 -12.35 14.47 -1.11
C LEU A 305 -11.26 13.74 -0.30
N ALA A 306 -10.65 14.39 0.69
CA ALA A 306 -9.67 13.75 1.56
C ALA A 306 -10.34 12.91 2.67
N VAL A 307 -11.60 13.17 3.04
CA VAL A 307 -12.28 12.47 4.14
C VAL A 307 -12.26 10.95 3.98
N PRO A 308 -12.61 10.33 2.82
CA PRO A 308 -12.68 8.87 2.76
C PRO A 308 -11.32 8.19 2.94
N VAL A 309 -10.22 8.81 2.51
CA VAL A 309 -8.87 8.29 2.77
C VAL A 309 -8.43 8.55 4.21
N MET A 310 -8.81 9.69 4.78
CA MET A 310 -8.54 10.04 6.18
C MET A 310 -9.27 9.14 7.18
N THR A 311 -10.52 8.74 6.92
CA THR A 311 -11.26 7.79 7.78
C THR A 311 -10.70 6.37 7.79
N MET A 312 -9.80 6.04 6.85
CA MET A 312 -9.06 4.78 6.90
C MET A 312 -7.93 4.83 7.94
N ILE A 313 -7.47 6.03 8.29
CA ILE A 313 -6.56 6.26 9.41
C ILE A 313 -7.34 5.92 10.68
N GLY A 314 -6.80 5.05 11.53
CA GLY A 314 -7.48 4.64 12.77
C GLY A 314 -8.45 3.47 12.61
N ARG A 315 -9.09 3.27 11.44
CA ARG A 315 -9.70 1.95 11.10
C ARG A 315 -8.69 0.82 11.14
N GLU A 316 -7.43 1.21 11.01
CA GLU A 316 -6.28 0.38 11.19
C GLU A 316 -5.74 0.34 12.64
N ALA A 317 -6.46 0.70 13.70
CA ALA A 317 -5.91 0.62 15.06
C ALA A 317 -6.75 -0.14 16.10
N VAL A 318 -7.95 -0.65 15.76
CA VAL A 318 -8.95 -0.94 16.82
C VAL A 318 -9.74 -2.27 16.68
N PRO A 319 -9.88 -3.06 17.77
CA PRO A 319 -10.67 -4.29 17.79
C PRO A 319 -12.19 -4.03 17.87
N GLN A 320 -12.97 -4.94 17.27
CA GLN A 320 -14.44 -4.85 17.16
C GLN A 320 -15.19 -4.92 18.50
N GLY A 321 -16.21 -4.06 18.66
CA GLY A 321 -17.34 -4.27 19.58
C GLY A 321 -17.83 -3.03 20.35
N ALA A 322 -16.94 -2.09 20.69
CA ALA A 322 -17.29 -0.86 21.43
C ALA A 322 -16.73 0.42 20.78
N VAL A 323 -16.19 0.29 19.56
CA VAL A 323 -15.35 1.32 18.90
C VAL A 323 -15.89 1.75 17.53
N ASP A 324 -16.96 1.10 17.04
CA ASP A 324 -17.64 1.61 15.85
C ASP A 324 -18.17 3.03 16.12
N ASP A 325 -18.61 3.34 17.34
CA ASP A 325 -19.06 4.68 17.72
C ASP A 325 -17.94 5.72 17.74
N GLU A 326 -16.73 5.39 18.22
CA GLU A 326 -15.62 6.35 18.27
C GLU A 326 -15.01 6.60 16.88
N LEU A 327 -14.91 5.56 16.04
CA LEU A 327 -14.52 5.71 14.64
C LEU A 327 -15.59 6.45 13.83
N LEU A 328 -16.88 6.24 14.14
CA LEU A 328 -17.98 6.99 13.56
C LEU A 328 -17.89 8.46 13.96
N LEU A 329 -17.59 8.75 15.23
CA LEU A 329 -17.47 10.11 15.76
C LEU A 329 -16.25 10.84 15.19
N GLU A 330 -15.13 10.15 14.97
CA GLU A 330 -13.96 10.69 14.25
C GLU A 330 -14.30 10.98 12.77
N ALA A 331 -15.00 10.04 12.11
CA ALA A 331 -15.46 10.24 10.74
C ALA A 331 -16.45 11.42 10.64
N GLU A 332 -17.42 11.52 11.55
CA GLU A 332 -18.35 12.65 11.66
C GLU A 332 -17.62 13.97 11.92
N GLY A 333 -16.59 13.96 12.78
CA GLY A 333 -15.73 15.12 13.03
C GLY A 333 -14.96 15.57 11.78
N LEU A 334 -14.41 14.61 11.01
CA LEU A 334 -13.76 14.88 9.72
C LEU A 334 -14.75 15.45 8.70
N ILE A 335 -15.93 14.85 8.58
CA ILE A 335 -17.01 15.32 7.69
C ILE A 335 -17.42 16.73 8.07
N ALA A 336 -17.68 16.99 9.36
CA ALA A 336 -18.07 18.31 9.83
C ALA A 336 -16.99 19.36 9.55
N ALA A 337 -15.71 19.03 9.78
CA ALA A 337 -14.60 19.92 9.43
C ALA A 337 -14.50 20.18 7.92
N ALA A 338 -14.71 19.13 7.11
CA ALA A 338 -14.67 19.17 5.66
C ALA A 338 -15.90 19.82 5.01
N MET A 339 -17.04 19.91 5.70
CA MET A 339 -18.28 20.47 5.15
C MET A 339 -18.65 21.84 5.73
N ARG A 340 -18.09 22.25 6.89
CA ARG A 340 -18.36 23.56 7.53
C ARG A 340 -18.05 24.76 6.61
N PRO A 341 -19.02 25.57 6.17
CA PRO A 341 -18.74 26.80 5.43
C PRO A 341 -17.85 27.74 6.25
N ASP A 342 -16.99 28.52 5.61
CA ASP A 342 -16.25 29.53 6.34
C ASP A 342 -17.19 30.65 6.78
N LEU A 343 -16.97 31.17 7.99
CA LEU A 343 -17.78 32.27 8.50
C LEU A 343 -17.58 33.47 7.56
N PRO A 344 -18.65 34.22 7.22
CA PRO A 344 -18.49 35.46 6.48
C PRO A 344 -17.52 36.36 7.26
N VAL A 345 -16.52 36.90 6.57
CA VAL A 345 -15.62 37.88 7.15
C VAL A 345 -16.49 39.07 7.56
N GLU A 346 -16.62 39.34 8.85
CA GLU A 346 -17.30 40.55 9.32
C GLU A 346 -16.48 41.76 8.85
N GLY A 347 -17.00 42.45 7.83
CA GLY A 347 -16.55 43.79 7.44
C GLY A 347 -16.10 43.89 5.98
N ASP A 348 -16.97 44.50 5.17
CA ASP A 348 -16.59 45.50 4.17
C ASP A 348 -17.54 46.71 4.33
#